data_AF-A0A1N6M8I7-F1
#
_entry.id   AF-A0A1N6M8I7-F1
#
_cell.length_a   1.000
_cell.length_b   1.000
_cell.length_c   1.000
_cell.angle_alpha   90.00
_cell.angle_beta   90.00
_cell.angle_gamma   90.00
#
_symmetry.space_group_name_H-M   'P 1'
#
loop_
_entity.id
_entity.type
_entity.pdbx_description
1 polymer ?
#
loop_
_entity_poly.entity_id
_entity_poly.type
_entity_poly.pdbx_seq_one_letter_code
_entity_poly.pdbx_strand_id
1 'polypeptide(L)'
;MLSLYTAYDIQLELKEFIKQSRKQQKLTVEALANRSGVPYSTIRKFENSGNISLRQFLMLFEAVGDIGQIRTLIQAHPSEPKSIDEVLKDA
;
A
#
# COMPACT_ATOMS: atom_id res chain seq x y z
N MET A 1 23.61 -0.84 -3.15
CA MET A 1 22.92 -1.25 -1.91
C MET A 1 22.30 -2.61 -2.16
N LEU A 2 22.57 -3.62 -1.33
CA LEU A 2 21.88 -4.92 -1.40
C LEU A 2 20.57 -4.79 -0.63
N SER A 3 19.43 -5.00 -1.30
CA SER A 3 18.12 -5.09 -0.64
C SER A 3 17.94 -6.50 -0.08
N LEU A 4 17.51 -6.61 1.17
CA LEU A 4 17.14 -7.89 1.80
C LEU A 4 15.76 -8.40 1.32
N TYR A 5 14.99 -7.56 0.63
CA TYR A 5 13.65 -7.85 0.17
C TYR A 5 13.56 -7.73 -1.35
N THR A 6 12.86 -8.69 -1.95
CA THR A 6 12.48 -8.66 -3.36
C THR A 6 11.12 -7.99 -3.54
N ALA A 7 10.79 -7.61 -4.77
CA ALA A 7 9.44 -7.12 -5.10
C ALA A 7 8.34 -8.15 -4.75
N TYR A 8 8.66 -9.44 -4.83
CA TYR A 8 7.74 -10.51 -4.47
C TYR A 8 7.47 -10.57 -2.96
N ASP A 9 8.50 -10.40 -2.14
CA ASP A 9 8.34 -10.37 -0.68
C ASP A 9 7.43 -9.21 -0.27
N ILE A 10 7.70 -8.02 -0.81
CA ILE A 10 6.86 -6.82 -0.57
C ILE A 10 5.43 -7.03 -1.08
N GLN A 11 5.24 -7.68 -2.23
CA GLN A 11 3.90 -8.01 -2.74
C GLN A 11 3.11 -8.89 -1.74
N LEU A 12 3.75 -9.90 -1.15
CA LEU A 12 3.09 -10.76 -0.17
C LEU A 12 2.77 -10.03 1.13
N GLU A 13 3.65 -9.14 1.59
CA GLU A 13 3.40 -8.29 2.76
C GLU A 13 2.23 -7.34 2.52
N LEU A 14 2.17 -6.66 1.37
CA LEU A 14 1.05 -5.78 1.00
C LEU A 14 -0.27 -6.55 0.93
N LYS A 15 -0.25 -7.79 0.41
CA LYS A 15 -1.40 -8.68 0.39
C LYS A 15 -1.90 -8.99 1.80
N GLU A 16 -1.01 -9.39 2.70
CA GLU A 16 -1.39 -9.67 4.09
C GLU A 16 -1.86 -8.40 4.82
N PHE A 17 -1.23 -7.25 4.59
CA PHE A 17 -1.66 -5.97 5.14
C PHE A 17 -3.13 -5.65 4.82
N ILE A 18 -3.52 -5.72 3.53
CA ILE A 18 -4.91 -5.46 3.11
C ILE A 18 -5.86 -6.48 3.71
N LYS A 19 -5.50 -7.77 3.67
CA LYS A 19 -6.32 -8.86 4.19
C LYS A 19 -6.56 -8.73 5.70
N GLN A 20 -5.54 -8.38 6.46
CA GLN A 20 -5.66 -8.17 7.91
C GLN A 20 -6.46 -6.92 8.22
N SER A 21 -6.23 -5.81 7.52
CA SER A 21 -7.01 -4.57 7.67
C SER A 21 -8.51 -4.80 7.43
N ARG A 22 -8.86 -5.57 6.40
CA ARG A 22 -10.24 -6.00 6.13
C ARG A 22 -10.82 -6.81 7.30
N LYS A 23 -10.07 -7.80 7.80
CA LYS A 23 -10.52 -8.66 8.91
C LYS A 23 -10.70 -7.89 10.21
N GLN A 24 -9.80 -6.96 10.53
CA GLN A 24 -9.89 -6.11 11.73
C GLN A 24 -11.15 -5.24 11.71
N GLN A 25 -11.55 -4.77 10.53
CA GLN A 25 -12.82 -4.06 10.30
C GLN A 25 -14.05 -4.99 10.20
N LYS A 26 -13.87 -6.31 10.35
CA LYS A 26 -14.94 -7.33 10.22
C LYS A 26 -15.65 -7.31 8.85
N LEU A 27 -14.96 -6.86 7.81
CA LEU A 27 -15.51 -6.82 6.45
C LEU A 27 -15.40 -8.20 5.79
N THR A 28 -16.50 -8.68 5.22
CA THR A 28 -16.46 -9.83 4.30
C THR A 28 -15.79 -9.43 2.99
N VAL A 29 -15.38 -10.40 2.18
CA VAL A 29 -14.85 -10.11 0.84
C VAL A 29 -15.94 -9.48 -0.05
N GLU A 30 -17.19 -9.90 0.11
CA GLU A 30 -18.37 -9.31 -0.53
C GLU A 30 -18.51 -7.82 -0.16
N ALA A 31 -18.43 -7.50 1.13
CA ALA A 31 -18.55 -6.13 1.62
C ALA A 31 -17.39 -5.26 1.12
N LEU A 32 -16.15 -5.80 1.08
CA LEU A 32 -15.02 -5.07 0.51
C LEU A 32 -15.17 -4.87 -1.00
N ALA A 33 -15.71 -5.84 -1.74
CA ALA A 33 -15.99 -5.69 -3.17
C ALA A 33 -16.97 -4.53 -3.42
N ASN A 34 -18.07 -4.49 -2.67
CA ASN A 34 -19.05 -3.41 -2.77
C ASN A 34 -18.47 -2.05 -2.38
N ARG A 35 -17.66 -1.99 -1.31
CA ARG A 35 -17.05 -0.75 -0.83
C ARG A 35 -15.98 -0.20 -1.78
N SER A 36 -15.15 -1.08 -2.34
CA SER A 36 -14.01 -0.69 -3.18
C SER A 36 -14.36 -0.58 -4.67
N GLY A 37 -15.46 -1.19 -5.13
CA GLY A 37 -15.76 -1.36 -6.56
C GLY A 37 -14.86 -2.38 -7.27
N VAL A 38 -14.01 -3.12 -6.54
CA VAL A 38 -13.19 -4.20 -7.10
C VAL A 38 -13.99 -5.51 -7.09
N PRO A 39 -14.04 -6.28 -8.20
CA PRO A 39 -14.82 -7.51 -8.24
C PRO A 39 -14.42 -8.53 -7.16
N TYR A 40 -15.42 -9.20 -6.57
CA TYR A 40 -15.22 -10.23 -5.53
C TYR A 40 -14.17 -11.27 -5.93
N SER A 41 -14.25 -11.80 -7.16
CA SER A 41 -13.32 -12.80 -7.69
C SER A 41 -11.89 -12.28 -7.77
N THR A 42 -11.71 -10.99 -8.08
CA THR A 42 -10.41 -10.33 -8.07
C THR A 42 -9.84 -10.23 -6.66
N ILE A 43 -10.65 -9.84 -5.67
CA ILE A 43 -10.21 -9.76 -4.27
C ILE A 43 -9.82 -11.15 -3.74
N ARG A 44 -10.63 -12.18 -4.03
CA ARG A 44 -10.31 -13.57 -3.66
C ARG A 44 -8.99 -14.03 -4.27
N LYS A 45 -8.76 -13.75 -5.56
CA LYS A 45 -7.51 -14.08 -6.25
C LYS A 45 -6.33 -13.34 -5.61
N PHE A 46 -6.49 -12.05 -5.31
CA PHE A 46 -5.47 -11.24 -4.65
C PHE A 46 -5.14 -11.80 -3.25
N GLU A 47 -6.13 -12.03 -2.38
CA GLU A 47 -5.86 -12.55 -1.03
C GLU A 47 -5.23 -13.95 -1.00
N ASN A 48 -5.39 -14.72 -2.09
CA ASN A 48 -4.77 -16.04 -2.25
C ASN A 48 -3.35 -15.95 -2.82
N SER A 49 -3.12 -15.11 -3.84
CA SER A 49 -1.89 -15.12 -4.66
C SER A 49 -1.01 -13.87 -4.55
N GLY A 50 -1.54 -12.78 -4.01
CA GLY A 50 -0.94 -11.44 -4.05
C GLY A 50 -1.06 -10.73 -5.40
N ASN A 51 -1.58 -11.38 -6.45
CA ASN A 51 -1.64 -10.80 -7.79
C ASN A 51 -2.89 -9.93 -7.98
N ILE A 52 -2.68 -8.67 -8.38
CA ILE A 52 -3.72 -7.70 -8.70
C ILE A 52 -3.11 -6.57 -9.55
N SER A 53 -3.93 -5.78 -10.25
CA SER A 53 -3.45 -4.53 -10.87
C SER A 53 -3.18 -3.44 -9.82
N LEU A 54 -2.24 -2.54 -10.10
CA LEU A 54 -1.93 -1.42 -9.19
C LEU A 54 -3.17 -0.56 -8.90
N ARG A 55 -3.99 -0.22 -9.92
CA ARG A 55 -5.22 0.55 -9.74
C ARG A 55 -6.16 -0.10 -8.73
N GLN A 56 -6.43 -1.39 -8.90
CA GLN A 56 -7.33 -2.11 -8.00
C GLN A 56 -6.73 -2.27 -6.60
N PHE A 57 -5.41 -2.45 -6.48
CA PHE A 57 -4.74 -2.45 -5.18
C PHE A 57 -4.97 -1.13 -4.43
N LEU A 58 -4.79 0.02 -5.09
CA LEU A 58 -5.05 1.33 -4.49
C LEU A 58 -6.51 1.50 -4.06
N MET A 59 -7.46 1.00 -4.85
CA MET A 59 -8.88 1.00 -4.48
C MET A 59 -9.15 0.13 -3.24
N LEU A 60 -8.48 -1.03 -3.11
CA LEU A 60 -8.57 -1.84 -1.89
C LEU A 60 -7.94 -1.13 -0.69
N PHE A 61 -6.79 -0.49 -0.88
CA PHE A 61 -6.10 0.26 0.16
C PHE A 61 -6.96 1.42 0.70
N GLU A 62 -7.53 2.23 -0.19
CA GLU A 62 -8.49 3.29 0.14
C GLU A 62 -9.73 2.73 0.87
N ALA A 63 -10.22 1.56 0.44
CA ALA A 63 -11.39 0.95 1.05
C ALA A 63 -11.13 0.35 2.44
N VAL A 64 -9.88 0.08 2.84
CA VAL A 64 -9.56 -0.48 4.17
C VAL A 64 -8.74 0.47 5.04
N GLY A 65 -8.31 1.61 4.53
CA GLY A 65 -7.40 2.51 5.25
C GLY A 65 -7.40 3.91 4.68
N ASP A 66 -6.36 4.66 5.02
CA ASP A 66 -6.17 6.02 4.56
C ASP A 66 -5.22 6.05 3.36
N ILE A 67 -5.75 6.36 2.17
CA ILE A 67 -4.97 6.51 0.94
C ILE A 67 -3.90 7.62 1.05
N GLY A 68 -4.06 8.55 2.00
CA GLY A 68 -3.06 9.54 2.36
C GLY A 68 -1.70 8.95 2.73
N GLN A 69 -1.65 7.74 3.29
CA GLN A 69 -0.39 7.05 3.60
C GLN A 69 0.41 6.71 2.33
N ILE A 70 -0.28 6.31 1.25
CA ILE A 70 0.36 6.09 -0.06
C ILE A 70 0.87 7.42 -0.62
N ARG A 71 0.11 8.51 -0.45
CA ARG A 71 0.55 9.84 -0.87
C ARG A 71 1.83 10.26 -0.14
N THR A 72 1.92 10.03 1.17
CA THR A 72 3.14 10.31 1.95
C THR A 72 4.32 9.45 1.49
N LEU A 73 4.10 8.17 1.18
CA LEU A 73 5.15 7.27 0.69
C LEU A 73 5.79 7.76 -0.62
N ILE A 74 5.00 8.32 -1.54
CA ILE A 74 5.49 8.80 -2.84
C ILE A 74 5.97 10.26 -2.82
N GLN A 75 5.68 11.01 -1.75
CA GLN A 75 6.20 12.35 -1.60
C GLN A 75 7.71 12.30 -1.35
N ALA A 76 8.46 13.12 -2.08
CA ALA A 76 9.89 13.28 -1.86
C ALA A 76 10.11 13.67 -0.40
N HIS A 77 10.82 12.81 0.33
CA HIS A 77 11.35 13.22 1.62
C HIS A 77 12.44 14.23 1.26
N PRO A 78 12.43 15.46 1.81
CA PRO A 78 13.54 16.37 1.60
C PRO A 78 14.82 15.60 1.95
N SER A 79 15.74 15.54 0.99
CA SER A 79 17.02 14.90 1.23
C SER A 79 17.61 15.56 2.47
N GLU A 80 18.03 14.76 3.45
CA GLU A 80 18.83 15.28 4.56
C GLU A 80 19.97 16.11 3.95
N PRO A 81 20.22 17.32 4.48
CA PRO A 81 21.27 18.19 3.98
C PRO A 81 22.57 17.41 3.90
N LYS A 82 23.16 17.33 2.72
CA LYS A 82 24.40 16.58 2.48
C LYS A 82 25.63 17.40 2.82
N SER A 83 25.45 18.68 3.16
CA SER A 83 26.51 19.63 3.55
C SER A 83 26.00 20.63 4.58
N ILE A 84 26.93 21.16 5.38
CA ILE A 84 26.71 22.33 6.24
C ILE A 84 26.20 23.52 5.40
N ASP A 85 26.68 23.68 4.17
CA ASP A 85 26.23 24.75 3.26
C ASP A 85 24.76 24.61 2.85
N GLU A 86 24.22 23.38 2.82
CA GLU A 86 22.79 23.15 2.54
C GLU A 86 21.94 23.46 3.78
N VAL A 87 22.41 23.15 4.99
CA VAL A 87 21.73 23.51 6.24
C VAL A 87 21.61 25.02 6.40
N LEU A 88 22.65 25.78 6.01
CA LEU A 88 22.67 27.24 6.14
C LEU A 88 21.79 27.97 5.11
N LYS A 89 21.35 27.31 4.04
CA LYS A 89 20.47 27.91 3.01
C LYS A 89 18.99 27.91 3.39
N ASP A 90 18.60 27.03 4.31
CA ASP A 90 17.22 26.88 4.78
C ASP A 90 16.95 27.64 6.11
N ALA A 91 17.87 28.53 6.52
CA ALA A 91 17.81 29.34 7.75
C ALA A 91 17.35 30.78 7.53
#